data_AF-A0A925J3P2-F1
#
_entry.id   AF-A0A925J3P2-F1
#
_cell.length_a   1.000
_cell.length_b   1.000
_cell.length_c   1.000
_cell.angle_alpha   90.00
_cell.angle_beta   90.00
_cell.angle_gamma   90.00
#
_symmetry.space_group_name_H-M   'P 1'
#
loop_
_entity.id
_entity.type
_entity.pdbx_description
1 polymer ?
#
loop_
_entity_poly.entity_id
_entity_poly.type
_entity_poly.pdbx_seq_one_letter_code
_entity_poly.pdbx_strand_id
1 'polypeptide(L)'
;MIRMHRRGLGAALTVLALGACVDSPDSLAATAESGDPLALTFDELARQAAASGDMNRAEGFTYAAIAARNGIAPTRLEVRMGATFEIYEAFVSAISWQVPGAAAIRVPAHRTITAWRRTSDAVTRILTLTTPSDSAPVLNPLSLSASGPIAAAFAGASAFYHESATIGNSNLSNTPDAFWMATTGWVQIRETLTGAACPRPESANKITGVSCQQARFAVRFDVTMLPVVTRPYNLRLAGETRRFQVVNEQSLSGYKLSFACATVNASTGC
;
A
#
# COMPACT_ATOMS: atom_id res chain seq x y z
N MET A 1 66.57 -31.14 20.91
CA MET A 1 65.42 -31.25 19.99
C MET A 1 64.15 -31.37 20.82
N ILE A 2 63.23 -30.41 20.69
CA ILE A 2 61.76 -30.51 20.66
C ILE A 2 61.26 -29.06 20.70
N ARG A 3 60.83 -28.56 19.53
CA ARG A 3 60.05 -27.32 19.38
C ARG A 3 58.62 -27.65 19.75
N MET A 4 57.99 -26.81 20.57
CA MET A 4 56.54 -26.61 20.50
C MET A 4 56.21 -25.13 20.70
N HIS A 5 55.88 -24.48 19.60
CA HIS A 5 55.05 -23.28 19.57
C HIS A 5 53.61 -23.66 19.94
N ARG A 6 52.94 -22.83 20.74
CA ARG A 6 51.50 -22.61 20.56
C ARG A 6 51.15 -21.16 20.90
N ARG A 7 50.87 -20.42 19.81
CA ARG A 7 50.27 -19.09 19.80
C ARG A 7 48.86 -19.21 20.37
N GLY A 8 48.57 -18.49 21.45
CA GLY A 8 47.21 -18.25 21.92
C GLY A 8 46.57 -17.18 21.05
N LEU A 9 45.47 -17.54 20.38
CA LEU A 9 44.66 -16.70 19.52
C LEU A 9 44.18 -15.45 20.27
N GLY A 10 44.36 -14.29 19.63
CA GLY A 10 43.57 -13.10 19.93
C GLY A 10 42.12 -13.33 19.52
N ALA A 11 41.20 -13.17 20.48
CA ALA A 11 39.79 -13.18 20.22
C ALA A 11 39.42 -11.89 19.46
N ALA A 12 39.22 -12.00 18.16
CA ALA A 12 38.56 -10.97 17.38
C ALA A 12 37.07 -10.99 17.74
N LEU A 13 36.60 -10.00 18.51
CA LEU A 13 35.18 -9.73 18.69
C LEU A 13 34.61 -9.32 17.33
N THR A 14 34.01 -10.28 16.63
CA THR A 14 33.15 -10.00 15.49
C THR A 14 31.79 -9.63 16.05
N VAL A 15 31.51 -8.32 16.16
CA VAL A 15 30.14 -7.83 16.38
C VAL A 15 29.37 -8.13 15.09
N LEU A 16 28.74 -9.30 15.04
CA LEU A 16 27.68 -9.60 14.08
C LEU A 16 26.50 -8.71 14.42
N ALA A 17 26.49 -7.50 13.85
CA ALA A 17 25.27 -6.73 13.72
C ALA A 17 24.36 -7.53 12.78
N LEU A 18 23.49 -8.36 13.36
CA LEU A 18 22.32 -8.90 12.69
C LEU A 18 21.44 -7.69 12.33
N GLY A 19 21.71 -7.09 11.17
CA GLY A 19 20.80 -6.16 10.54
C GLY A 19 19.53 -6.94 10.24
N ALA A 20 18.55 -6.85 11.14
CA ALA A 20 17.20 -7.31 10.88
C ALA A 20 16.72 -6.55 9.65
N CYS A 21 16.70 -7.25 8.53
CA CYS A 21 16.29 -6.71 7.26
C CYS A 21 14.79 -6.46 7.31
N VAL A 22 14.40 -5.21 7.01
CA VAL A 22 13.00 -4.79 7.08
C VAL A 22 12.36 -5.16 5.75
N ASP A 23 12.05 -6.44 5.61
CA ASP A 23 11.40 -7.02 4.43
C ASP A 23 9.91 -6.71 4.34
N SER A 24 9.33 -6.12 5.39
CA SER A 24 7.91 -5.77 5.48
C SER A 24 7.69 -4.46 6.24
N PRO A 25 6.74 -3.60 5.79
CA PRO A 25 6.28 -2.45 6.56
C PRO A 25 5.68 -2.83 7.92
N ASP A 26 5.45 -4.11 8.22
CA ASP A 26 4.94 -4.58 9.52
C ASP A 26 5.82 -4.15 10.70
N SER A 27 7.14 -4.02 10.50
CA SER A 27 8.03 -3.52 11.55
C SER A 27 7.77 -2.04 11.89
N LEU A 28 7.24 -1.24 10.95
CA LEU A 28 6.84 0.15 11.20
C LEU A 28 5.52 0.21 11.96
N ALA A 29 4.58 -0.70 11.68
CA ALA A 29 3.31 -0.78 12.37
C ALA A 29 3.47 -1.11 13.87
N ALA A 30 4.48 -1.92 14.23
CA ALA A 30 4.76 -2.30 15.62
C ALA A 30 5.34 -1.16 16.50
N THR A 31 5.78 -0.04 15.92
CA THR A 31 6.53 1.03 16.63
C THR A 31 5.76 2.30 16.92
N ALA A 32 4.53 2.46 16.43
CA ALA A 32 3.75 3.67 16.65
C ALA A 32 2.73 3.46 17.78
N GLU A 33 2.66 4.42 18.71
CA GLU A 33 1.75 4.39 19.86
C GLU A 33 0.31 4.09 19.43
N SER A 34 -0.29 3.11 20.12
CA SER A 34 -1.65 2.65 19.92
C SER A 34 -2.64 3.73 20.34
N GLY A 35 -3.26 4.41 19.39
CA GLY A 35 -4.28 5.41 19.74
C GLY A 35 -5.08 6.01 18.59
N ASP A 36 -4.57 6.04 17.36
CA ASP A 36 -5.31 6.62 16.24
C ASP A 36 -6.45 5.68 15.77
N PRO A 37 -7.74 6.06 15.96
CA PRO A 37 -8.88 5.23 15.56
C PRO A 37 -8.93 4.95 14.04
N LEU A 38 -8.41 5.85 13.22
CA LEU A 38 -8.35 5.67 11.77
C LEU A 38 -7.31 4.61 11.40
N ALA A 39 -6.15 4.64 12.06
CA ALA A 39 -5.13 3.61 11.86
C ALA A 39 -5.64 2.21 12.21
N LEU A 40 -6.32 2.08 13.35
CA LEU A 40 -6.94 0.82 13.78
C LEU A 40 -7.98 0.30 12.78
N THR A 41 -8.75 1.21 12.18
CA THR A 41 -9.71 0.88 11.12
C THR A 41 -9.01 0.28 9.90
N PHE A 42 -7.89 0.88 9.48
CA PHE A 42 -7.12 0.35 8.37
C PHE A 42 -6.41 -0.96 8.70
N ASP A 43 -5.94 -1.18 9.93
CA ASP A 43 -5.38 -2.49 10.33
C ASP A 43 -6.43 -3.60 10.25
N GLU A 44 -7.65 -3.32 10.70
CA GLU A 44 -8.77 -4.26 10.61
C GLU A 44 -9.06 -4.62 9.15
N LEU A 45 -9.14 -3.60 8.29
CA LEU A 45 -9.34 -3.77 6.85
C LEU A 45 -8.21 -4.55 6.19
N ALA A 46 -6.96 -4.30 6.59
CA ALA A 46 -5.80 -5.03 6.11
C ALA A 46 -5.91 -6.52 6.45
N ARG A 47 -6.28 -6.85 7.69
CA ARG A 47 -6.45 -8.22 8.16
C ARG A 47 -7.59 -8.94 7.45
N GLN A 48 -8.73 -8.27 7.26
CA GLN A 48 -9.87 -8.82 6.52
C GLN A 48 -9.54 -9.07 5.04
N ALA A 49 -8.80 -8.15 4.41
CA ALA A 49 -8.33 -8.33 3.03
C ALA A 49 -7.39 -9.54 2.91
N ALA A 50 -6.39 -9.64 3.79
CA ALA A 50 -5.44 -10.74 3.83
C ALA A 50 -6.13 -12.09 4.09
N ALA A 51 -7.09 -12.15 5.02
CA ALA A 51 -7.88 -13.35 5.30
C ALA A 51 -8.70 -13.83 4.08
N SER A 52 -9.03 -12.91 3.15
CA SER A 52 -9.69 -13.24 1.89
C SER A 52 -8.74 -13.48 0.71
N GLY A 53 -7.42 -13.52 0.95
CA GLY A 53 -6.39 -13.72 -0.07
C GLY A 53 -6.07 -12.48 -0.91
N ASP A 54 -6.58 -11.30 -0.55
CA ASP A 54 -6.40 -10.04 -1.28
C ASP A 54 -5.21 -9.25 -0.72
N MET A 55 -4.00 -9.72 -1.04
CA MET A 55 -2.76 -9.18 -0.47
C MET A 55 -2.47 -7.75 -0.91
N ASN A 56 -2.80 -7.37 -2.15
CA ASN A 56 -2.58 -6.01 -2.66
C ASN A 56 -3.39 -4.98 -1.88
N ARG A 57 -4.66 -5.31 -1.58
CA ARG A 57 -5.51 -4.44 -0.79
C ARG A 57 -5.09 -4.42 0.67
N ALA A 58 -4.71 -5.58 1.22
CA ALA A 58 -4.17 -5.66 2.58
C ALA A 58 -2.97 -4.73 2.75
N GLU A 59 -2.04 -4.76 1.81
CA GLU A 59 -0.85 -3.91 1.80
C GLU A 59 -1.21 -2.42 1.69
N GLY A 60 -2.12 -2.05 0.79
CA GLY A 60 -2.62 -0.67 0.68
C GLY A 60 -3.25 -0.14 1.98
N PHE A 61 -3.92 -1.00 2.74
CA PHE A 61 -4.45 -0.68 4.06
C PHE A 61 -3.38 -0.61 5.14
N THR A 62 -2.36 -1.47 5.10
CA THR A 62 -1.21 -1.35 6.01
C THR A 62 -0.50 -0.02 5.82
N TYR A 63 -0.27 0.42 4.58
CA TYR A 63 0.29 1.73 4.28
C TYR A 63 -0.61 2.87 4.79
N ALA A 64 -1.91 2.74 4.59
CA ALA A 64 -2.88 3.68 5.13
C ALA A 64 -2.81 3.83 6.66
N ALA A 65 -2.72 2.71 7.38
CA ALA A 65 -2.57 2.73 8.83
C ALA A 65 -1.25 3.40 9.24
N ILE A 66 -0.15 3.16 8.52
CA ILE A 66 1.14 3.84 8.77
C ILE A 66 1.03 5.34 8.57
N ALA A 67 0.35 5.80 7.50
CA ALA A 67 0.15 7.22 7.23
C ALA A 67 -0.55 7.92 8.39
N ALA A 68 -1.67 7.34 8.86
CA ALA A 68 -2.45 7.85 9.99
C ALA A 68 -1.60 7.94 11.27
N ARG A 69 -0.90 6.85 11.62
CA ARG A 69 -0.01 6.82 12.80
C ARG A 69 1.14 7.84 12.76
N ASN A 70 1.60 8.24 11.58
CA ASN A 70 2.63 9.27 11.42
C ASN A 70 2.06 10.69 11.32
N GLY A 71 0.77 10.88 11.62
CA GLY A 71 0.11 12.19 11.62
C GLY A 71 -0.02 12.81 10.23
N ILE A 72 -0.01 12.00 9.16
CA ILE A 72 -0.19 12.49 7.80
C ILE A 72 -1.67 12.85 7.62
N ALA A 73 -1.95 14.14 7.53
CA ALA A 73 -3.31 14.62 7.36
C ALA A 73 -3.88 14.19 6.00
N PRO A 74 -5.09 13.60 5.94
CA PRO A 74 -5.74 13.34 4.68
C PRO A 74 -6.06 14.64 3.94
N THR A 75 -6.10 14.53 2.62
CA THR A 75 -6.50 15.60 1.71
C THR A 75 -7.81 15.24 1.04
N ARG A 76 -8.65 16.25 0.82
CA ARG A 76 -9.90 16.08 0.11
C ARG A 76 -9.63 15.62 -1.34
N LEU A 77 -10.25 14.52 -1.74
CA LEU A 77 -10.28 13.99 -3.10
C LEU A 77 -11.70 13.98 -3.62
N GLU A 78 -11.96 14.69 -4.71
CA GLU A 78 -13.24 14.69 -5.38
C GLU A 78 -13.25 13.69 -6.55
N VAL A 79 -14.15 12.71 -6.50
CA VAL A 79 -14.25 11.64 -7.49
C VAL A 79 -15.61 11.71 -8.15
N ARG A 80 -15.63 11.73 -9.48
CA ARG A 80 -16.85 11.57 -10.26
C ARG A 80 -17.15 10.10 -10.47
N MET A 81 -18.32 9.67 -10.01
CA MET A 81 -18.85 8.32 -10.14
C MET A 81 -20.06 8.35 -11.07
N GLY A 82 -19.83 8.07 -12.36
CA GLY A 82 -20.87 8.25 -13.37
C GLY A 82 -21.31 9.72 -13.49
N ALA A 83 -22.54 10.03 -13.05
CA ALA A 83 -23.13 11.37 -13.08
C ALA A 83 -22.97 12.15 -11.77
N THR A 84 -22.58 11.50 -10.67
CA THR A 84 -22.46 12.12 -9.35
C THR A 84 -21.01 12.45 -9.02
N PHE A 85 -20.83 13.45 -8.16
CA PHE A 85 -19.55 13.76 -7.53
C PHE A 85 -19.59 13.33 -6.08
N GLU A 86 -18.53 12.68 -5.64
CA GLU A 86 -18.34 12.20 -4.29
C GLU A 86 -17.03 12.74 -3.73
N ILE A 87 -17.05 13.09 -2.45
CA ILE A 87 -15.88 13.63 -1.75
C ILE A 87 -15.37 12.57 -0.79
N TYR A 88 -14.07 12.28 -0.91
CA TYR A 88 -13.32 11.36 -0.09
C TYR A 88 -12.25 12.11 0.70
N GLU A 89 -11.89 11.58 1.85
CA GLU A 89 -10.61 11.83 2.49
C GLU A 89 -9.60 10.85 1.90
N ALA A 90 -8.41 11.33 1.53
CA ALA A 90 -7.42 10.49 0.88
C ALA A 90 -6.00 10.89 1.25
N PHE A 91 -5.10 9.93 1.22
CA PHE A 91 -3.67 10.19 1.16
C PHE A 91 -3.01 9.27 0.13
N VAL A 92 -1.79 9.63 -0.23
CA VAL A 92 -0.95 8.84 -1.11
C VAL A 92 0.19 8.23 -0.30
N SER A 93 0.47 6.96 -0.55
CA SER A 93 1.71 6.31 -0.13
C SER A 93 2.56 6.06 -1.36
N ALA A 94 3.85 6.37 -1.28
CA ALA A 94 4.83 6.03 -2.29
C ALA A 94 5.94 5.21 -1.64
N ILE A 95 6.07 3.96 -2.06
CA ILE A 95 7.07 3.04 -1.55
C ILE A 95 8.15 2.89 -2.61
N SER A 96 9.40 2.95 -2.17
CA SER A 96 10.55 2.69 -3.03
C SER A 96 11.54 1.79 -2.32
N TRP A 97 12.07 0.81 -3.06
CA TRP A 97 13.11 -0.08 -2.58
C TRP A 97 14.41 0.25 -3.29
N GLN A 98 15.40 0.69 -2.53
CA GLN A 98 16.77 0.85 -2.99
C GLN A 98 17.45 -0.52 -2.87
N VAL A 99 17.33 -1.33 -3.92
CA VAL A 99 18.02 -2.63 -4.03
C VAL A 99 19.31 -2.44 -4.82
N PRO A 100 20.48 -2.77 -4.26
CA PRO A 100 21.72 -2.77 -5.05
C PRO A 100 21.73 -3.93 -6.06
N GLY A 101 21.80 -3.61 -7.36
CA GLY A 101 22.09 -4.59 -8.43
C GLY A 101 20.87 -5.20 -9.17
N ALA A 102 21.17 -6.08 -10.14
CA ALA A 102 20.20 -6.64 -11.11
C ALA A 102 19.26 -7.74 -10.56
N ALA A 103 19.28 -8.00 -9.24
CA ALA A 103 18.52 -9.07 -8.60
C ALA A 103 17.28 -8.57 -7.84
N ALA A 104 16.69 -7.45 -8.29
CA ALA A 104 15.46 -6.94 -7.69
C ALA A 104 14.28 -7.88 -8.00
N ILE A 105 13.92 -8.74 -7.03
CA ILE A 105 12.71 -9.57 -7.07
C ILE A 105 11.45 -8.69 -6.89
N ARG A 106 11.62 -7.49 -6.31
CA ARG A 106 10.53 -6.53 -6.06
C ARG A 106 10.49 -5.44 -7.12
N VAL A 107 9.29 -4.92 -7.36
CA VAL A 107 9.08 -3.71 -8.17
C VAL A 107 9.80 -2.56 -7.45
N PRO A 108 10.61 -1.76 -8.15
CA PRO A 108 11.42 -0.73 -7.52
C PRO A 108 10.59 0.37 -6.84
N ALA A 109 9.34 0.56 -7.27
CA ALA A 109 8.43 1.52 -6.66
C ALA A 109 6.97 1.08 -6.77
N HIS A 110 6.17 1.48 -5.77
CA HIS A 110 4.72 1.37 -5.79
C HIS A 110 4.12 2.66 -5.25
N ARG A 111 3.02 3.12 -5.86
CA ARG A 111 2.27 4.26 -5.36
C ARG A 111 0.81 3.88 -5.20
N THR A 112 0.25 4.21 -4.05
CA THR A 112 -1.11 3.83 -3.69
C THR A 112 -1.87 5.04 -3.18
N ILE A 113 -3.05 5.28 -3.75
CA ILE A 113 -4.07 6.14 -3.15
C ILE A 113 -4.97 5.25 -2.31
N THR A 114 -5.16 5.61 -1.05
CA THR A 114 -6.25 5.08 -0.24
C THR A 114 -7.17 6.24 0.10
N ALA A 115 -8.38 6.19 -0.45
CA ALA A 115 -9.41 7.20 -0.27
C ALA A 115 -10.62 6.56 0.41
N TRP A 116 -11.19 7.21 1.42
CA TRP A 116 -12.34 6.72 2.14
C TRP A 116 -13.35 7.82 2.41
N ARG A 117 -14.59 7.41 2.67
CA ARG A 117 -15.62 8.27 3.22
C ARG A 117 -16.61 7.41 4.00
N ARG A 118 -17.21 8.01 5.03
CA ARG A 118 -18.37 7.44 5.70
C ARG A 118 -19.62 8.17 5.22
N THR A 119 -20.61 7.43 4.76
CA THR A 119 -21.90 7.97 4.35
C THR A 119 -22.86 8.08 5.54
N SER A 120 -23.96 8.83 5.36
CA SER A 120 -24.95 9.10 6.41
C SER A 120 -25.67 7.84 6.92
N ASP A 121 -25.67 6.78 6.12
CA ASP A 121 -26.18 5.44 6.43
C ASP A 121 -25.14 4.55 7.13
N ALA A 122 -24.05 5.13 7.63
CA ALA A 122 -22.94 4.45 8.29
C ALA A 122 -22.16 3.45 7.42
N VAL A 123 -22.36 3.46 6.10
CA VAL A 123 -21.54 2.69 5.16
C VAL A 123 -20.19 3.39 4.96
N THR A 124 -19.11 2.62 5.08
CA THR A 124 -17.77 3.08 4.74
C THR A 124 -17.49 2.69 3.30
N ARG A 125 -17.13 3.68 2.48
CA ARG A 125 -16.76 3.50 1.07
C ARG A 125 -15.28 3.75 0.93
N ILE A 126 -14.59 2.85 0.27
CA ILE A 126 -13.13 2.87 0.12
C ILE A 126 -12.79 2.70 -1.34
N LEU A 127 -11.95 3.59 -1.84
CA LEU A 127 -11.34 3.53 -3.15
C LEU A 127 -9.82 3.37 -2.97
N THR A 128 -9.28 2.27 -3.48
CA THR A 128 -7.84 2.00 -3.48
C THR A 128 -7.35 1.95 -4.92
N LEU A 129 -6.34 2.75 -5.26
CA LEU A 129 -5.69 2.69 -6.57
C LEU A 129 -4.19 2.49 -6.37
N THR A 130 -3.59 1.58 -7.13
CA THR A 130 -2.15 1.31 -7.09
C THR A 130 -1.56 1.43 -8.48
N THR A 131 -0.36 2.01 -8.60
CA THR A 131 0.43 2.04 -9.84
C THR A 131 1.91 1.75 -9.54
N PRO A 132 2.61 0.99 -10.39
CA PRO A 132 4.05 0.70 -10.24
C PRO A 132 4.95 1.89 -10.65
N SER A 133 4.38 2.90 -11.31
CA SER A 133 5.11 4.07 -11.81
C SER A 133 4.26 5.34 -11.69
N ASP A 134 4.71 6.46 -12.24
CA ASP A 134 3.97 7.74 -12.18
C ASP A 134 2.62 7.65 -12.90
N SER A 135 2.53 6.77 -13.90
CA SER A 135 1.32 6.51 -14.64
C SER A 135 1.36 5.11 -15.24
N ALA A 136 0.28 4.36 -15.07
CA ALA A 136 0.13 3.06 -15.70
C ALA A 136 -1.32 2.82 -16.15
N PRO A 137 -1.53 2.10 -17.27
CA PRO A 137 -2.85 1.65 -17.64
C PRO A 137 -3.34 0.58 -16.66
N VAL A 138 -4.66 0.51 -16.46
CA VAL A 138 -5.27 -0.61 -15.73
C VAL A 138 -5.14 -1.85 -16.58
N LEU A 139 -4.47 -2.86 -16.04
CA LEU A 139 -4.45 -4.19 -16.66
C LEU A 139 -5.61 -4.99 -16.10
N ASN A 140 -6.45 -5.52 -16.99
CA ASN A 140 -7.54 -6.38 -16.59
C ASN A 140 -6.95 -7.63 -15.91
N PRO A 141 -7.24 -7.91 -14.63
CA PRO A 141 -6.66 -9.09 -13.98
C PRO A 141 -7.11 -10.41 -14.60
N LEU A 142 -8.22 -10.46 -15.35
CA LEU A 142 -8.60 -11.63 -16.15
C LEU A 142 -7.70 -11.85 -17.38
N SER A 143 -6.99 -10.81 -17.84
CA SER A 143 -6.03 -10.89 -18.95
C SER A 143 -4.66 -11.43 -18.52
N LEU A 144 -4.40 -11.41 -17.21
CA LEU A 144 -3.28 -12.11 -16.60
C LEU A 144 -3.76 -13.54 -16.37
N SER A 145 -3.36 -14.49 -17.22
CA SER A 145 -3.73 -15.89 -17.03
C SER A 145 -3.32 -16.37 -15.63
N ALA A 146 -3.95 -17.43 -15.11
CA ALA A 146 -3.58 -18.03 -13.83
C ALA A 146 -2.09 -18.48 -13.76
N SER A 147 -1.38 -18.47 -14.89
CA SER A 147 0.04 -18.79 -15.06
C SER A 147 0.91 -17.59 -15.46
N GLY A 148 0.36 -16.36 -15.41
CA GLY A 148 1.10 -15.15 -15.77
C GLY A 148 2.31 -14.97 -14.84
N PRO A 149 3.49 -14.59 -15.36
CA PRO A 149 4.62 -14.30 -14.49
C PRO A 149 4.25 -13.18 -13.53
N ILE A 150 4.65 -13.30 -12.26
CA ILE A 150 4.43 -12.31 -11.19
C ILE A 150 4.76 -10.88 -11.67
N ALA A 151 5.76 -10.72 -12.53
CA ALA A 151 6.14 -9.46 -13.16
C ALA A 151 5.00 -8.77 -13.97
N ALA A 152 4.09 -9.54 -14.58
CA ALA A 152 2.98 -8.99 -15.36
C ALA A 152 1.87 -8.38 -14.49
N ALA A 153 1.65 -8.93 -13.29
CA ALA A 153 0.74 -8.35 -12.30
C ALA A 153 1.22 -6.98 -11.79
N PHE A 154 2.53 -6.72 -11.92
CA PHE A 154 3.18 -5.49 -11.52
C PHE A 154 3.43 -4.50 -12.67
N ALA A 155 3.05 -4.85 -13.91
CA ALA A 155 3.29 -3.99 -15.07
C ALA A 155 2.23 -2.88 -15.23
N GLY A 156 1.14 -2.94 -14.48
CA GLY A 156 -0.03 -2.07 -14.66
C GLY A 156 -0.57 -1.49 -13.37
N ALA A 157 -1.49 -0.55 -13.52
CA ALA A 157 -2.29 -0.04 -12.42
C ALA A 157 -3.39 -1.04 -12.04
N SER A 158 -3.82 -0.97 -10.78
CA SER A 158 -5.02 -1.63 -10.28
C SER A 158 -5.88 -0.61 -9.53
N ALA A 159 -7.20 -0.82 -9.53
CA ALA A 159 -8.09 -0.02 -8.72
C ALA A 159 -9.26 -0.87 -8.21
N PHE A 160 -9.63 -0.63 -6.96
CA PHE A 160 -10.64 -1.37 -6.24
C PHE A 160 -11.55 -0.39 -5.52
N TYR A 161 -12.84 -0.71 -5.50
CA TYR A 161 -13.83 0.03 -4.73
C TYR A 161 -14.60 -0.94 -3.85
N HIS A 162 -14.78 -0.57 -2.58
CA HIS A 162 -15.38 -1.41 -1.55
C HIS A 162 -16.38 -0.59 -0.75
N GLU A 163 -17.57 -1.15 -0.54
CA GLU A 163 -18.59 -0.61 0.34
C GLU A 163 -18.80 -1.60 1.48
N SER A 164 -18.70 -1.13 2.71
CA SER A 164 -18.92 -1.97 3.89
C SER A 164 -19.66 -1.23 4.99
N ALA A 165 -20.72 -1.88 5.47
CA ALA A 165 -21.51 -1.43 6.61
C ALA A 165 -20.97 -1.95 7.96
N THR A 166 -19.96 -2.83 7.94
CA THR A 166 -19.46 -3.55 9.12
C THR A 166 -18.18 -2.96 9.69
N ILE A 167 -17.48 -2.10 8.95
CA ILE A 167 -16.25 -1.44 9.40
C ILE A 167 -16.56 -0.56 10.63
N GLY A 168 -16.03 -0.97 11.79
CA GLY A 168 -16.22 -0.27 13.06
C GLY A 168 -17.54 -0.55 13.78
N ASN A 169 -18.31 -1.56 13.35
CA ASN A 169 -19.54 -1.99 14.02
C ASN A 169 -19.42 -3.47 14.42
N SER A 170 -19.49 -3.76 15.72
CA SER A 170 -19.45 -5.14 16.25
C SER A 170 -20.70 -5.95 15.89
N ASN A 171 -21.77 -5.29 15.45
CA ASN A 171 -22.97 -5.94 14.94
C ASN A 171 -22.84 -6.12 13.42
N LEU A 172 -22.35 -7.29 13.04
CA LEU A 172 -22.26 -7.74 11.66
C LEU A 172 -23.64 -7.67 10.99
N SER A 173 -23.83 -6.67 10.12
CA SER A 173 -24.94 -6.65 9.18
C SER A 173 -24.74 -7.77 8.15
N ASN A 174 -25.77 -8.58 7.90
CA ASN A 174 -25.79 -9.63 6.88
C ASN A 174 -25.80 -9.10 5.43
N THR A 175 -25.68 -7.78 5.21
CA THR A 175 -25.53 -7.22 3.87
C THR A 175 -24.14 -7.52 3.35
N PRO A 176 -23.99 -8.29 2.25
CA PRO A 176 -22.67 -8.58 1.69
C PRO A 176 -21.98 -7.27 1.30
N ASP A 177 -20.73 -7.12 1.72
CA ASP A 177 -19.86 -6.03 1.27
C ASP A 177 -19.85 -6.01 -0.25
N ALA A 178 -20.22 -4.88 -0.83
CA ALA A 178 -20.19 -4.74 -2.26
C ALA A 178 -18.76 -4.40 -2.69
N PHE A 179 -18.28 -5.07 -3.74
CA PHE A 179 -16.89 -4.98 -4.16
C PHE A 179 -16.81 -4.83 -5.68
N TRP A 180 -15.96 -3.92 -6.14
CA TRP A 180 -15.75 -3.60 -7.53
C TRP A 180 -14.27 -3.52 -7.83
N MET A 181 -13.93 -3.86 -9.06
CA MET A 181 -12.57 -3.89 -9.54
C MET A 181 -12.48 -3.26 -10.91
N ALA A 182 -11.46 -2.44 -11.11
CA ALA A 182 -11.16 -1.85 -12.41
C ALA A 182 -10.72 -2.92 -13.43
N THR A 183 -11.34 -2.87 -14.59
CA THR A 183 -11.00 -3.75 -15.72
C THR A 183 -10.34 -2.99 -16.87
N THR A 184 -10.54 -1.67 -16.95
CA THR A 184 -9.94 -0.80 -17.97
C THR A 184 -9.74 0.60 -17.41
N GLY A 185 -8.91 1.40 -18.11
CA GLY A 185 -8.63 2.78 -17.74
C GLY A 185 -7.16 3.01 -17.46
N TRP A 186 -6.86 4.03 -16.66
CA TRP A 186 -5.50 4.41 -16.28
C TRP A 186 -5.48 5.13 -14.93
N VAL A 187 -4.31 5.10 -14.29
CA VAL A 187 -4.05 5.76 -13.02
C VAL A 187 -2.72 6.50 -13.12
N GLN A 188 -2.70 7.77 -12.72
CA GLN A 188 -1.53 8.62 -12.61
C GLN A 188 -1.39 9.13 -11.17
N ILE A 189 -0.24 8.84 -10.57
CA ILE A 189 0.17 9.30 -9.24
C ILE A 189 1.59 9.82 -9.37
N ARG A 190 1.75 11.13 -9.60
CA ARG A 190 3.04 11.76 -9.82
C ARG A 190 3.46 12.55 -8.59
N GLU A 191 4.65 12.28 -8.06
CA GLU A 191 5.25 13.10 -7.02
C GLU A 191 5.53 14.50 -7.57
N THR A 192 5.04 15.54 -6.90
CA THR A 192 5.24 16.94 -7.31
C THR A 192 6.14 17.71 -6.35
N LEU A 193 6.17 17.31 -5.09
CA LEU A 193 7.01 17.92 -4.07
C LEU A 193 7.36 16.86 -3.02
N THR A 194 8.63 16.84 -2.62
CA THR A 194 9.10 16.13 -1.42
C THR A 194 9.40 17.16 -0.33
N GLY A 195 8.87 16.92 0.86
CA GLY A 195 8.95 17.81 2.01
C GLY A 195 9.87 17.29 3.12
N ALA A 196 9.56 17.68 4.35
CA ALA A 196 10.31 17.28 5.54
C ALA A 196 10.19 15.77 5.81
N ALA A 197 11.05 15.26 6.69
CA ALA A 197 10.88 13.92 7.26
C ALA A 197 9.50 13.79 7.92
N CYS A 198 8.90 12.59 7.85
CA CYS A 198 7.61 12.37 8.50
C CYS A 198 7.71 12.65 10.01
N PRO A 199 6.67 13.22 10.63
CA PRO A 199 6.58 13.36 12.08
C PRO A 199 6.73 11.97 12.69
N ARG A 200 7.78 11.76 13.49
CA ARG A 200 7.93 10.54 14.28
C ARG A 200 7.54 10.87 15.72
N PRO A 201 6.70 10.05 16.38
CA PRO A 201 6.58 10.15 17.82
C PRO A 201 7.97 9.94 18.44
N GLU A 202 8.30 10.70 19.48
CA GLU A 202 9.61 10.62 20.16
C GLU A 202 9.90 9.20 20.69
N SER A 203 8.86 8.41 20.94
CA SER A 203 8.91 7.01 21.39
C SER A 203 9.11 5.98 20.28
N ALA A 204 9.05 6.35 18.99
CA ALA A 204 9.19 5.40 17.89
C ALA A 204 10.66 5.04 17.62
N ASN A 205 11.00 3.76 17.79
CA ASN A 205 12.33 3.24 17.47
C ASN A 205 12.70 3.54 16.00
N LYS A 206 13.85 4.20 15.79
CA LYS A 206 14.37 4.46 14.44
C LYS A 206 14.76 3.13 13.79
N ILE A 207 13.97 2.71 12.81
CA ILE A 207 14.28 1.53 12.00
C ILE A 207 15.42 1.88 11.02
N THR A 208 16.54 1.19 11.16
CA THR A 208 17.70 1.34 10.24
C THR A 208 17.29 0.94 8.82
N GLY A 209 17.71 1.72 7.83
CA GLY A 209 17.37 1.45 6.43
C GLY A 209 15.99 1.93 5.99
N VAL A 210 15.17 2.51 6.88
CA VAL A 210 13.87 3.09 6.49
C VAL A 210 13.85 4.60 6.66
N SER A 211 13.61 5.32 5.56
CA SER A 211 13.32 6.75 5.57
C SER A 211 11.86 7.02 5.26
N CYS A 212 11.29 8.05 5.88
CA CYS A 212 9.94 8.53 5.61
C CYS A 212 10.00 10.04 5.36
N GLN A 213 9.43 10.49 4.25
CA GLN A 213 9.32 11.91 3.89
C GLN A 213 7.86 12.24 3.60
N GLN A 214 7.39 13.40 4.04
CA GLN A 214 6.13 13.94 3.56
C GLN A 214 6.27 14.31 2.08
N ALA A 215 5.21 14.14 1.30
CA ALA A 215 5.23 14.48 -0.11
C ALA A 215 3.84 14.98 -0.59
N ARG A 216 3.85 15.65 -1.73
CA ARG A 216 2.64 16.02 -2.48
C ARG A 216 2.62 15.27 -3.79
N PHE A 217 1.42 14.85 -4.18
CA PHE A 217 1.20 14.07 -5.38
C PHE A 217 0.10 14.68 -6.23
N ALA A 218 0.40 14.84 -7.51
CA ALA A 218 -0.59 15.09 -8.54
C ALA A 218 -1.28 13.77 -8.90
N VAL A 219 -2.59 13.72 -8.68
CA VAL A 219 -3.42 12.53 -8.91
C VAL A 219 -4.41 12.78 -10.02
N ARG A 220 -4.47 11.83 -10.95
CA ARG A 220 -5.51 11.70 -11.97
C ARG A 220 -5.79 10.23 -12.22
N PHE A 221 -7.04 9.89 -12.48
CA PHE A 221 -7.40 8.57 -12.93
C PHE A 221 -8.73 8.61 -13.66
N ASP A 222 -8.91 7.63 -14.52
CA ASP A 222 -10.17 7.34 -15.18
C ASP A 222 -10.26 5.84 -15.38
N VAL A 223 -11.09 5.19 -14.58
CA VAL A 223 -11.17 3.73 -14.51
C VAL A 223 -12.61 3.27 -14.63
N THR A 224 -12.81 2.18 -15.36
CA THR A 224 -14.10 1.49 -15.44
C THR A 224 -14.02 0.22 -14.62
N MET A 225 -14.98 0.05 -13.72
CA MET A 225 -15.03 -1.05 -12.77
C MET A 225 -16.24 -1.95 -12.99
N LEU A 226 -16.05 -3.25 -12.73
CA LEU A 226 -17.10 -4.26 -12.68
C LEU A 226 -17.28 -4.77 -11.25
N PRO A 227 -18.51 -5.15 -10.86
CA PRO A 227 -18.75 -5.77 -9.56
C PRO A 227 -18.16 -7.18 -9.52
N VAL A 228 -17.59 -7.52 -8.38
CA VAL A 228 -17.05 -8.83 -8.06
C VAL A 228 -18.15 -9.66 -7.39
N VAL A 229 -18.43 -10.83 -7.95
CA VAL A 229 -19.50 -11.73 -7.51
C VAL A 229 -19.01 -12.67 -6.40
N THR A 230 -17.82 -13.25 -6.57
CA THR A 230 -17.19 -14.11 -5.56
C THR A 230 -15.69 -13.85 -5.49
N ARG A 231 -15.12 -13.98 -4.28
CA ARG A 231 -13.68 -13.81 -4.04
C ARG A 231 -12.93 -15.13 -4.38
N PRO A 232 -11.65 -15.11 -4.82
CA PRO A 232 -10.79 -13.94 -4.94
C PRO A 232 -11.28 -12.97 -6.02
N TYR A 233 -11.53 -13.36 -7.27
CA TYR A 233 -11.92 -12.39 -8.31
C TYR A 233 -12.80 -12.96 -9.45
N ASN A 234 -14.01 -13.45 -9.16
CA ASN A 234 -15.00 -13.72 -10.20
C ASN A 234 -15.80 -12.47 -10.53
N LEU A 235 -15.60 -11.92 -11.73
CA LEU A 235 -16.28 -10.69 -12.18
C LEU A 235 -17.65 -11.00 -12.79
N ARG A 236 -18.60 -10.11 -12.57
CA ARG A 236 -19.87 -10.13 -13.29
C ARG A 236 -19.69 -9.48 -14.67
N LEU A 237 -19.32 -10.29 -15.68
CA LEU A 237 -19.06 -9.79 -17.04
C LEU A 237 -20.31 -9.20 -17.73
N ALA A 238 -21.50 -9.69 -17.36
CA ALA A 238 -22.79 -9.11 -17.77
C ALA A 238 -23.41 -8.35 -16.58
N GLY A 239 -23.18 -7.05 -16.50
CA GLY A 239 -23.64 -6.25 -15.36
C GLY A 239 -23.36 -4.76 -15.45
N GLU A 240 -23.74 -4.07 -14.38
CA GLU A 240 -23.52 -2.64 -14.17
C GLU A 240 -22.01 -2.33 -14.16
N THR A 241 -21.55 -1.51 -15.10
CA THR A 241 -20.22 -0.90 -15.06
C THR A 241 -20.29 0.42 -14.31
N ARG A 242 -19.30 0.70 -13.46
CA ARG A 242 -19.16 2.01 -12.82
C ARG A 242 -17.87 2.67 -13.26
N ARG A 243 -17.97 3.92 -13.73
CA ARG A 243 -16.80 4.73 -14.10
C ARG A 243 -16.46 5.67 -12.96
N PHE A 244 -15.21 5.60 -12.50
CA PHE A 244 -14.64 6.45 -11.47
C PHE A 244 -13.57 7.31 -12.11
N GLN A 245 -13.68 8.62 -11.97
CA GLN A 245 -12.72 9.54 -12.57
C GLN A 245 -12.46 10.76 -11.70
N VAL A 246 -11.24 11.27 -11.79
CA VAL A 246 -10.85 12.58 -11.29
C VAL A 246 -10.80 13.53 -12.49
N VAL A 247 -11.76 14.45 -12.56
CA VAL A 247 -11.98 15.31 -13.75
C VAL A 247 -10.79 16.23 -14.01
N ASN A 248 -10.21 16.80 -12.96
CA ASN A 248 -9.03 17.65 -13.00
C ASN A 248 -7.94 17.08 -12.11
N GLU A 249 -6.67 17.33 -12.44
CA GLU A 249 -5.54 16.97 -11.56
C GLU A 249 -5.76 17.53 -10.15
N GLN A 250 -5.71 16.65 -9.14
CA GLN A 250 -5.86 17.02 -7.74
C GLN A 250 -4.55 16.77 -7.00
N SER A 251 -4.16 17.74 -6.16
CA SER A 251 -2.97 17.65 -5.32
C SER A 251 -3.35 17.00 -4.00
N LEU A 252 -2.81 15.82 -3.73
CA LEU A 252 -3.02 15.09 -2.48
C LEU A 252 -1.75 15.12 -1.61
N SER A 253 -1.94 15.20 -0.30
CA SER A 253 -0.89 14.91 0.67
C SER A 253 -0.59 13.43 0.68
N GLY A 254 0.66 13.10 0.97
CA GLY A 254 1.08 11.74 1.13
C GLY A 254 2.43 11.67 1.80
N TYR A 255 3.02 10.49 1.72
CA TYR A 255 4.34 10.22 2.23
C TYR A 255 5.07 9.24 1.33
N LYS A 256 6.38 9.31 1.39
CA LYS A 256 7.31 8.46 0.68
C LYS A 256 8.10 7.64 1.68
N LEU A 257 7.96 6.32 1.63
CA LEU A 257 8.84 5.39 2.32
C LEU A 257 9.93 4.93 1.36
N SER A 258 11.17 5.06 1.81
CA SER A 258 12.30 4.45 1.11
C SER A 258 12.92 3.39 2.01
N PHE A 259 13.03 2.19 1.47
CA PHE A 259 13.69 1.06 2.11
C PHE A 259 15.05 0.89 1.46
N ALA A 260 16.12 0.95 2.24
CA ALA A 260 17.48 0.67 1.82
C ALA A 260 17.92 -0.68 2.38
N CYS A 261 18.30 -1.58 1.48
CA CYS A 261 18.85 -2.87 1.84
C CYS A 261 20.38 -2.80 1.75
N ALA A 262 21.07 -3.11 2.85
CA ALA A 262 22.53 -3.17 2.85
C ALA A 262 23.05 -4.46 2.17
N THR A 263 22.31 -5.56 2.24
CA THR A 263 22.70 -6.88 1.69
C THR A 263 21.48 -7.69 1.26
N VAL A 264 21.35 -7.97 -0.04
CA VAL A 264 20.26 -8.81 -0.59
C VAL A 264 20.57 -10.28 -0.30
N ASN A 265 19.65 -10.99 0.34
CA ASN A 265 19.73 -12.43 0.58
C ASN A 265 18.74 -13.18 -0.32
N ALA A 266 19.22 -14.18 -1.05
CA ALA A 266 18.41 -14.99 -1.95
C ALA A 266 17.26 -15.77 -1.27
N SER A 267 17.35 -16.05 0.04
CA SER A 267 16.33 -16.81 0.77
C SER A 267 15.27 -15.95 1.47
N THR A 268 15.61 -14.72 1.86
CA THR A 268 14.70 -13.83 2.62
C THR A 268 14.23 -12.63 1.81
N GLY A 269 15.02 -12.17 0.84
CA GLY A 269 14.77 -10.91 0.15
C GLY A 269 15.79 -9.86 0.56
N CYS A 270 15.32 -8.64 0.81
CA CYS A 270 16.17 -7.58 1.30
C CYS A 270 16.58 -7.82 2.76
#